data_AF-A0A6N0HYB8-F1
#
_entry.id   AF-A0A6N0HYB8-F1
#
_cell.length_a   1.000
_cell.length_b   1.000
_cell.length_c   1.000
_cell.angle_alpha   90.00
_cell.angle_beta   90.00
_cell.angle_gamma   90.00
#
_symmetry.space_group_name_H-M   'P 1'
#
loop_
_entity.id
_entity.type
_entity.pdbx_description
1 polymer ?
#
loop_
_entity_poly.entity_id
_entity_poly.type
_entity_poly.pdbx_seq_one_letter_code
_entity_poly.pdbx_strand_id
1 'polypeptide(L)'
;MMGANSEDDDNRSYLDLTSPYFEFPMILLNRRGGVKPLTLETLAGKRVAVTRGYPEDSYIRSNHPNIEVVPVANVPTGLRLTASGEVDAMAAFMPTASYYLQQEGITNLVIAGDFAHPLAVPSPYARISSTSDQYSAKVLRASPRRSASRSPAAGSRLIMKPQRVDRACSEAGTNPTQNSYLNSLTELTYCVDPDWMPFERINRQGRHEG
;
A
#
# COMPACT_ATOMS: atom_id res chain seq x y z
N MET A 1 12.81 1.70 -18.70
CA MET A 1 11.85 0.67 -18.26
C MET A 1 12.10 0.48 -16.77
N MET A 2 11.18 0.89 -15.89
CA MET A 2 11.32 0.62 -14.45
C MET A 2 10.71 -0.75 -14.17
N GLY A 3 11.49 -1.69 -13.65
CA GLY A 3 11.01 -3.03 -13.25
C GLY A 3 10.82 -3.08 -11.75
N ALA A 4 9.64 -3.47 -11.27
CA ALA A 4 9.42 -3.78 -9.86
C ALA A 4 9.84 -5.23 -9.63
N ASN A 5 10.97 -5.47 -8.98
CA ASN A 5 11.41 -6.81 -8.63
C ASN A 5 10.91 -7.14 -7.22
N SER A 6 10.53 -8.40 -6.94
CA SER A 6 10.27 -8.94 -5.60
C SER A 6 11.57 -9.41 -4.94
N GLU A 7 11.66 -9.34 -3.61
CA GLU A 7 12.81 -9.88 -2.86
C GLU A 7 12.54 -11.36 -2.60
N ASP A 8 12.97 -12.19 -3.54
CA ASP A 8 12.92 -13.66 -3.42
C ASP A 8 14.33 -14.19 -3.12
N ASP A 9 14.43 -15.28 -2.35
CA ASP A 9 15.72 -15.85 -1.89
C ASP A 9 16.67 -16.18 -3.05
N ASP A 10 16.14 -16.54 -4.22
CA ASP A 10 16.91 -16.83 -5.42
C ASP A 10 17.69 -15.61 -5.94
N ASN A 11 17.15 -14.41 -5.77
CA ASN A 11 17.69 -13.17 -6.36
C ASN A 11 18.75 -12.49 -5.48
N ARG A 12 18.81 -12.84 -4.18
CA ARG A 12 19.81 -12.28 -3.24
C ARG A 12 21.23 -12.69 -3.53
N SER A 13 21.42 -13.83 -4.20
CA SER A 13 22.76 -14.39 -4.45
C SER A 13 23.57 -13.63 -5.52
N TYR A 14 22.91 -12.78 -6.31
CA TYR A 14 23.55 -12.04 -7.41
C TYR A 14 23.08 -10.57 -7.57
N LEU A 15 22.21 -10.04 -6.69
CA LEU A 15 21.75 -8.65 -6.72
C LEU A 15 21.98 -7.93 -5.39
N ASP A 16 22.68 -6.79 -5.44
CA ASP A 16 22.76 -5.85 -4.34
C ASP A 16 21.49 -4.98 -4.30
N LEU A 17 20.51 -5.37 -3.49
CA LEU A 17 19.24 -4.66 -3.34
C LEU A 17 19.37 -3.45 -2.40
N THR A 18 18.87 -2.29 -2.82
CA THR A 18 18.72 -1.11 -1.94
C THR A 18 17.56 -1.32 -0.97
N SER A 19 17.58 -0.64 0.18
CA SER A 19 16.42 -0.61 1.08
C SER A 19 15.13 -0.20 0.33
N PRO A 20 13.97 -0.80 0.65
CA PRO A 20 12.71 -0.48 -0.01
C PRO A 20 12.40 1.02 0.05
N TYR A 21 12.12 1.63 -1.09
CA TYR A 21 11.74 3.05 -1.18
C TYR A 21 10.23 3.25 -0.99
N PHE A 22 9.42 2.24 -1.34
CA PHE A 22 7.98 2.19 -1.12
C PHE A 22 7.56 0.80 -0.64
N GLU A 23 6.68 0.76 0.36
CA GLU A 23 5.92 -0.44 0.71
C GLU A 23 4.51 -0.29 0.15
N PHE A 24 4.12 -1.19 -0.75
CA PHE A 24 2.76 -1.20 -1.29
C PHE A 24 1.92 -2.18 -0.49
N PRO A 25 0.95 -1.69 0.31
CA PRO A 25 0.10 -2.58 1.09
C PRO A 25 -0.70 -3.46 0.13
N MET A 26 -0.62 -4.76 0.34
CA MET A 26 -1.47 -5.72 -0.33
C MET A 26 -2.72 -5.95 0.50
N ILE A 27 -3.84 -6.02 -0.18
CA ILE A 27 -5.16 -6.04 0.44
C ILE A 27 -5.99 -7.22 -0.09
N LEU A 28 -6.97 -7.61 0.71
CA LEU A 28 -8.01 -8.54 0.34
C LEU A 28 -9.31 -7.80 0.09
N LEU A 29 -9.86 -7.98 -1.11
CA LEU A 29 -11.11 -7.36 -1.57
C LEU A 29 -12.20 -8.42 -1.65
N ASN A 30 -13.42 -8.09 -1.25
CA ASN A 30 -14.60 -8.89 -1.52
C ASN A 30 -15.81 -8.00 -1.84
N ARG A 31 -16.95 -8.62 -2.15
CA ARG A 31 -18.20 -7.90 -2.36
C ARG A 31 -18.71 -7.28 -1.06
N ARG A 32 -19.35 -6.12 -1.17
CA ARG A 32 -20.04 -5.46 -0.06
C ARG A 32 -21.07 -6.41 0.57
N GLY A 33 -21.06 -6.51 1.89
CA GLY A 33 -21.87 -7.48 2.64
C GLY A 33 -21.23 -8.87 2.78
N GLY A 34 -20.03 -9.07 2.21
CA GLY A 34 -19.20 -10.24 2.46
C GLY A 34 -18.56 -10.25 3.85
N VAL A 35 -17.79 -11.30 4.12
CA VAL A 35 -17.08 -11.51 5.39
C VAL A 35 -16.13 -10.34 5.68
N LYS A 36 -16.09 -9.89 6.94
CA LYS A 36 -15.15 -8.89 7.44
C LYS A 36 -14.83 -9.17 8.92
N PRO A 37 -13.55 -9.22 9.35
CA PRO A 37 -12.36 -9.06 8.52
C PRO A 37 -12.10 -10.29 7.63
N LEU A 38 -11.52 -10.05 6.46
CA LEU A 38 -10.93 -11.09 5.63
C LEU A 38 -9.49 -11.31 6.08
N THR A 39 -9.11 -12.57 6.27
CA THR A 39 -7.72 -13.01 6.40
C THR A 39 -7.49 -14.21 5.50
N LEU A 40 -6.23 -14.59 5.26
CA LEU A 40 -5.91 -15.76 4.45
C LEU A 40 -6.49 -17.05 5.07
N GLU A 41 -6.61 -17.13 6.39
CA GLU A 41 -7.24 -18.25 7.09
C GLU A 41 -8.74 -18.33 6.80
N THR A 42 -9.44 -17.18 6.80
CA THR A 42 -10.89 -17.14 6.50
C THR A 42 -11.21 -17.47 5.03
N LEU A 43 -10.20 -17.45 4.16
CA LEU A 43 -10.32 -17.77 2.74
C LEU A 43 -10.11 -19.26 2.43
N ALA A 44 -9.89 -20.12 3.44
CA ALA A 44 -9.83 -21.55 3.22
C ALA A 44 -11.11 -22.07 2.56
N GLY A 45 -10.96 -22.83 1.47
CA GLY A 45 -12.06 -23.34 0.64
C GLY A 45 -12.74 -22.28 -0.24
N LYS A 46 -12.21 -21.05 -0.29
CA LYS A 46 -12.74 -19.96 -1.12
C LYS A 46 -11.94 -19.79 -2.40
N ARG A 47 -12.62 -19.29 -3.43
CA ARG A 47 -12.06 -18.96 -4.73
C ARG A 47 -11.46 -17.56 -4.67
N VAL A 48 -10.14 -17.45 -4.84
CA VAL A 48 -9.42 -16.19 -4.69
C VAL A 48 -8.73 -15.84 -6.00
N ALA A 49 -9.11 -14.71 -6.60
CA ALA A 49 -8.43 -14.19 -7.77
C ALA A 49 -7.04 -13.62 -7.39
N VAL A 50 -6.02 -14.03 -8.13
CA VAL A 50 -4.65 -13.50 -8.05
C VAL A 50 -4.10 -13.22 -9.43
N THR A 51 -3.31 -12.17 -9.56
CA THR A 51 -2.69 -11.83 -10.84
C THR A 51 -1.53 -12.79 -11.10
N ARG A 52 -1.52 -13.44 -12.27
CA ARG A 52 -0.46 -14.42 -12.59
C ARG A 52 0.91 -13.73 -12.63
N GLY A 53 1.90 -14.36 -12.02
CA GLY A 53 3.29 -13.85 -11.99
C GLY A 53 3.52 -12.74 -10.96
N TYR A 54 2.54 -12.47 -10.09
CA TYR A 54 2.72 -11.60 -8.94
C TYR A 54 3.04 -12.41 -7.67
N PRO A 55 3.69 -11.81 -6.66
CA PRO A 55 4.15 -12.53 -5.47
C PRO A 55 3.04 -13.22 -4.65
N GLU A 56 1.79 -12.72 -4.69
CA GLU A 56 0.67 -13.35 -4.00
C GLU A 56 0.30 -14.73 -4.52
N ASP A 57 0.53 -15.03 -5.81
CA ASP A 57 0.19 -16.31 -6.43
C ASP A 57 1.05 -17.44 -5.83
N SER A 58 2.37 -17.25 -5.79
CA SER A 58 3.29 -18.23 -5.19
C SER A 58 3.10 -18.32 -3.68
N TYR A 59 2.94 -17.18 -2.99
CA TYR A 59 2.78 -17.15 -1.54
C TYR A 59 1.55 -17.92 -1.07
N ILE A 60 0.38 -17.67 -1.69
CA ILE A 60 -0.87 -18.33 -1.30
C ILE A 60 -0.77 -19.84 -1.56
N ARG A 61 -0.23 -20.26 -2.71
CA ARG A 61 -0.09 -21.68 -3.03
C ARG A 61 0.80 -22.44 -2.04
N SER A 62 1.88 -21.82 -1.59
CA SER A 62 2.82 -22.47 -0.66
C SER A 62 2.34 -22.46 0.79
N ASN A 63 1.70 -21.39 1.25
CA ASN A 63 1.39 -21.20 2.68
C ASN A 63 -0.09 -21.45 3.02
N HIS A 64 -0.98 -21.33 2.05
CA HIS A 64 -2.43 -21.49 2.22
C HIS A 64 -3.01 -22.42 1.13
N PRO A 65 -2.58 -23.70 1.06
CA PRO A 65 -2.97 -24.62 -0.02
C PRO A 65 -4.47 -24.95 -0.06
N ASN A 66 -5.20 -24.64 1.02
CA ASN A 66 -6.65 -24.82 1.10
C ASN A 66 -7.42 -23.69 0.40
N ILE A 67 -6.76 -22.62 -0.06
CA ILE A 67 -7.37 -21.55 -0.86
C ILE A 67 -7.40 -21.99 -2.33
N GLU A 68 -8.55 -21.90 -2.98
CA GLU A 68 -8.67 -22.18 -4.41
C GLU A 68 -8.19 -20.95 -5.21
N VAL A 69 -6.93 -20.98 -5.64
CA VAL A 69 -6.31 -19.89 -6.37
C VAL A 69 -6.78 -19.85 -7.83
N VAL A 70 -7.45 -18.76 -8.21
CA VAL A 70 -7.94 -18.49 -9.57
C VAL A 70 -7.02 -17.47 -10.26
N PRO A 71 -6.08 -17.92 -11.13
CA PRO A 71 -5.13 -17.01 -11.76
C PRO A 71 -5.78 -16.17 -12.86
N VAL A 72 -5.62 -14.85 -12.78
CA VAL A 72 -6.11 -13.89 -13.78
C VAL A 72 -4.98 -13.22 -14.55
N ALA A 73 -5.29 -12.71 -15.75
CA ALA A 73 -4.30 -12.07 -16.62
C ALA A 73 -3.88 -10.67 -16.14
N ASN A 74 -4.77 -9.95 -15.43
CA ASN A 74 -4.53 -8.60 -14.95
C ASN A 74 -5.51 -8.23 -13.82
N VAL A 75 -5.21 -7.15 -13.10
CA VAL A 75 -6.01 -6.67 -11.97
C VAL A 75 -7.47 -6.35 -12.35
N PRO A 76 -7.79 -5.63 -13.44
CA PRO A 76 -9.17 -5.39 -13.85
C PRO A 76 -10.01 -6.67 -14.00
N THR A 77 -9.42 -7.71 -14.58
CA THR A 77 -10.11 -9.01 -14.74
C THR A 77 -10.45 -9.60 -13.37
N GLY A 78 -9.51 -9.60 -12.42
CA GLY A 78 -9.76 -10.11 -11.06
C GLY A 78 -10.82 -9.30 -10.30
N LEU A 79 -10.82 -7.98 -10.45
CA LEU A 79 -11.83 -7.12 -9.84
C LEU A 79 -13.23 -7.42 -10.39
N ARG A 80 -13.36 -7.60 -11.71
CA ARG A 80 -14.64 -7.94 -12.35
C ARG A 80 -15.17 -9.30 -11.90
N LEU A 81 -14.32 -10.32 -11.85
CA LEU A 81 -14.71 -11.66 -11.35
C LEU A 81 -15.17 -11.62 -9.89
N THR A 82 -14.51 -10.79 -9.07
CA THR A 82 -14.90 -10.62 -7.67
C THR A 82 -16.22 -9.85 -7.57
N ALA A 83 -16.39 -8.81 -8.39
CA ALA A 83 -17.61 -8.01 -8.44
C ALA A 83 -18.82 -8.81 -8.94
N SER A 84 -18.64 -9.72 -9.91
CA SER A 84 -19.68 -10.63 -10.40
C SER A 84 -19.98 -11.77 -9.43
N GLY A 85 -19.08 -12.05 -8.48
CA GLY A 85 -19.18 -13.18 -7.56
C GLY A 85 -18.73 -14.51 -8.15
N GLU A 86 -18.06 -14.49 -9.30
CA GLU A 86 -17.39 -15.66 -9.87
C GLU A 86 -16.21 -16.11 -9.03
N VAL A 87 -15.63 -15.22 -8.23
CA VAL A 87 -14.70 -15.54 -7.14
C VAL A 87 -15.17 -14.88 -5.84
N ASP A 88 -14.75 -15.43 -4.71
CA ASP A 88 -15.14 -14.94 -3.38
C ASP A 88 -14.35 -13.69 -2.97
N ALA A 89 -13.09 -13.61 -3.39
CA ALA A 89 -12.19 -12.52 -3.06
C ALA A 89 -11.09 -12.31 -4.12
N MET A 90 -10.41 -11.17 -4.02
CA MET A 90 -9.20 -10.88 -4.77
C MET A 90 -8.09 -10.40 -3.83
N ALA A 91 -6.87 -10.90 -4.04
CA ALA A 91 -5.66 -10.32 -3.45
C ALA A 91 -4.99 -9.40 -4.48
N ALA A 92 -4.68 -8.16 -4.09
CA ALA A 92 -4.05 -7.19 -4.97
C ALA A 92 -3.33 -6.07 -4.18
N PHE A 93 -2.37 -5.40 -4.82
CA PHE A 93 -1.80 -4.17 -4.28
C PHE A 93 -2.84 -3.04 -4.23
N MET A 94 -2.98 -2.38 -3.07
CA MET A 94 -3.99 -1.35 -2.83
C MET A 94 -3.97 -0.23 -3.88
N PRO A 95 -2.83 0.38 -4.25
CA PRO A 95 -2.86 1.49 -5.22
C PRO A 95 -3.38 1.05 -6.59
N THR A 96 -2.99 -0.14 -7.04
CA THR A 96 -3.43 -0.71 -8.32
C THR A 96 -4.92 -1.05 -8.28
N ALA A 97 -5.38 -1.68 -7.19
CA ALA A 97 -6.79 -1.98 -7.00
C ALA A 97 -7.63 -0.71 -6.92
N SER A 98 -7.24 0.29 -6.12
CA SER A 98 -7.95 1.57 -6.00
C SER A 98 -8.05 2.30 -7.33
N TYR A 99 -6.98 2.32 -8.12
CA TYR A 99 -6.99 2.92 -9.46
C TYR A 99 -8.04 2.27 -10.36
N TYR A 100 -8.05 0.94 -10.45
CA TYR A 100 -9.00 0.24 -11.34
C TYR A 100 -10.43 0.19 -10.82
N LEU A 101 -10.64 0.15 -9.49
CA LEU A 101 -11.98 0.31 -8.91
C LEU A 101 -12.61 1.65 -9.33
N GLN A 102 -11.82 2.73 -9.30
CA GLN A 102 -12.27 4.05 -9.74
C GLN A 102 -12.46 4.13 -11.25
N GLN A 103 -11.48 3.67 -12.03
CA GLN A 103 -11.52 3.74 -13.49
C GLN A 103 -12.68 2.94 -14.09
N GLU A 104 -13.00 1.78 -13.53
CA GLU A 104 -14.07 0.91 -14.03
C GLU A 104 -15.43 1.14 -13.35
N GLY A 105 -15.51 2.06 -12.38
CA GLY A 105 -16.75 2.35 -11.66
C GLY A 105 -17.27 1.20 -10.79
N ILE A 106 -16.38 0.32 -10.33
CA ILE A 106 -16.73 -0.84 -9.50
C ILE A 106 -16.94 -0.35 -8.06
N THR A 107 -18.21 -0.23 -7.65
CA THR A 107 -18.60 0.33 -6.33
C THR A 107 -19.08 -0.71 -5.32
N ASN A 108 -19.29 -1.95 -5.79
CA ASN A 108 -19.80 -3.06 -4.99
C ASN A 108 -18.71 -3.89 -4.32
N LEU A 109 -17.44 -3.51 -4.44
CA LEU A 109 -16.32 -4.12 -3.74
C LEU A 109 -15.88 -3.27 -2.54
N VAL A 110 -15.35 -3.93 -1.52
CA VAL A 110 -14.79 -3.28 -0.32
C VAL A 110 -13.46 -3.91 0.06
N ILE A 111 -12.56 -3.09 0.61
CA ILE A 111 -11.35 -3.59 1.28
C ILE A 111 -11.80 -4.28 2.57
N ALA A 112 -11.68 -5.60 2.59
CA ALA A 112 -12.23 -6.46 3.62
C ALA A 112 -11.18 -6.92 4.63
N GLY A 113 -9.89 -6.84 4.28
CA GLY A 113 -8.79 -7.09 5.19
C GLY A 113 -7.43 -6.84 4.55
N ASP A 114 -6.39 -6.99 5.37
CA ASP A 114 -5.01 -6.86 4.95
C ASP A 114 -4.46 -8.22 4.53
N PHE A 115 -3.60 -8.23 3.53
CA PHE A 115 -2.76 -9.39 3.26
C PHE A 115 -1.63 -9.33 4.30
N ALA A 116 -1.77 -10.08 5.39
CA ALA A 116 -0.95 -10.00 6.61
C ALA A 116 0.54 -10.38 6.45
N HIS A 117 1.05 -10.35 5.22
CA HIS A 117 2.43 -10.57 4.89
C HIS A 117 2.94 -9.45 3.96
N PRO A 118 3.85 -8.58 4.43
CA PRO A 118 4.45 -7.57 3.55
C PRO A 118 5.30 -8.29 2.51
N LEU A 119 4.78 -8.41 1.28
CA LEU A 119 5.58 -8.85 0.14
C LEU A 119 6.46 -7.66 -0.25
N ALA A 120 7.69 -7.65 0.27
CA ALA A 120 8.65 -6.61 -0.02
C ALA A 120 8.96 -6.64 -1.53
N VAL A 121 8.57 -5.57 -2.22
CA VAL A 121 9.01 -5.29 -3.58
C VAL A 121 10.25 -4.40 -3.53
N PRO A 122 11.47 -4.95 -3.70
CA PRO A 122 12.68 -4.16 -3.82
C PRO A 122 12.56 -3.12 -4.92
N SER A 123 13.29 -2.04 -4.67
CA SER A 123 13.31 -0.85 -5.50
C SER A 123 13.47 -1.18 -6.99
N PRO A 124 12.77 -0.46 -7.90
CA PRO A 124 13.04 -0.56 -9.33
C PRO A 124 14.46 -0.08 -9.72
N TYR A 125 15.21 0.45 -8.75
CA TYR A 125 16.64 0.74 -8.86
C TYR A 125 17.54 -0.37 -8.29
N ALA A 126 17.03 -1.58 -8.09
CA ALA A 126 17.87 -2.76 -7.87
C ALA A 126 18.90 -2.83 -9.00
N ARG A 127 20.15 -2.45 -8.71
CA ARG A 127 21.22 -2.57 -9.69
C ARG A 127 21.52 -4.05 -9.80
N ILE A 128 21.35 -4.60 -11.00
CA ILE A 128 22.02 -5.82 -11.39
C ILE A 128 23.50 -5.47 -11.51
N SER A 129 24.24 -5.52 -10.40
CA SER A 129 25.70 -5.48 -10.44
C SER A 129 26.19 -6.84 -10.92
N SER A 130 26.23 -7.02 -12.25
CA SER A 130 27.08 -8.08 -12.80
C SER A 130 28.51 -7.84 -12.30
N THR A 131 29.19 -8.90 -11.90
CA THR A 131 30.45 -8.97 -11.14
C THR A 131 31.68 -8.26 -11.74
N SER A 132 31.54 -7.42 -12.77
CA SER A 132 32.64 -6.70 -13.42
C SER A 132 32.78 -5.23 -13.03
N ASP A 133 31.87 -4.63 -12.25
CA ASP A 133 31.90 -3.19 -12.00
C ASP A 133 32.65 -2.80 -10.71
N GLN A 134 33.96 -3.03 -10.71
CA GLN A 134 34.85 -2.73 -9.57
C GLN A 134 35.00 -1.21 -9.29
N TYR A 135 34.47 -0.35 -10.15
CA TYR A 135 34.58 1.10 -10.06
C TYR A 135 33.48 1.78 -9.22
N SER A 136 32.30 1.17 -9.08
CA SER A 136 31.17 1.77 -8.35
C SER A 136 31.28 1.64 -6.82
N ALA A 137 32.11 0.73 -6.31
CA ALA A 137 32.39 0.58 -4.87
C ALA A 137 33.18 1.76 -4.27
N LYS A 138 33.89 2.54 -5.08
CA LYS A 138 34.78 3.62 -4.60
C LYS A 138 34.04 4.92 -4.29
N VAL A 139 32.92 5.18 -4.97
CA VAL A 139 32.09 6.39 -4.76
C VAL A 139 31.24 6.27 -3.49
N LEU A 140 30.82 5.06 -3.12
CA LEU A 140 29.97 4.83 -1.94
C LEU A 140 30.73 4.83 -0.62
N ARG A 141 32.03 4.49 -0.60
CA ARG A 141 32.86 4.62 0.61
C ARG A 141 33.19 6.07 0.98
N ALA A 142 32.99 7.01 0.06
CA ALA A 142 33.31 8.44 0.26
C ALA A 142 32.13 9.29 0.79
N SER A 143 30.95 8.71 1.00
CA SER A 143 29.81 9.44 1.58
C SER A 143 29.74 9.20 3.08
N PRO A 144 30.06 10.18 3.95
CA PRO A 144 29.87 10.01 5.37
C PRO A 144 28.36 9.86 5.65
N ARG A 145 28.01 9.04 6.65
CA ARG A 145 26.67 9.00 7.26
C ARG A 145 26.31 10.41 7.74
N ARG A 146 25.77 11.25 6.86
CA ARG A 146 25.16 12.52 7.25
C ARG A 146 23.73 12.20 7.68
N SER A 147 23.51 12.35 8.98
CA SER A 147 22.21 12.46 9.60
C SER A 147 21.29 13.33 8.74
N ALA A 148 20.07 12.85 8.57
CA ALA A 148 19.03 13.48 7.80
C ALA A 148 18.69 14.86 8.38
N SER A 149 19.28 15.90 7.81
CA SER A 149 18.76 17.27 7.89
C SER A 149 18.99 17.97 6.57
N ARG A 150 18.11 17.71 5.58
CA ARG A 150 17.90 18.69 4.50
C ARG A 150 16.54 18.55 3.82
N SER A 151 15.92 19.72 3.73
CA SER A 151 14.61 20.09 3.18
C SER A 151 14.17 19.38 1.89
N PRO A 152 12.89 18.96 1.78
CA PRO A 152 12.34 18.31 0.59
C PRO A 152 11.85 19.38 -0.40
N ALA A 153 12.77 20.05 -1.09
CA ALA A 153 12.42 21.05 -2.10
C ALA A 153 13.10 20.76 -3.43
N ALA A 154 12.85 19.59 -4.01
CA ALA A 154 13.03 19.30 -5.44
C ALA A 154 12.69 17.83 -5.71
N GLY A 155 11.44 17.52 -6.12
CA GLY A 155 11.09 16.19 -6.63
C GLY A 155 9.69 15.68 -6.29
N SER A 156 8.92 16.38 -5.46
CA SER A 156 7.64 15.89 -4.91
C SER A 156 6.43 15.96 -5.85
N ARG A 157 6.60 16.20 -7.16
CA ARG A 157 5.47 16.51 -8.05
C ARG A 157 4.70 15.30 -8.61
N LEU A 158 5.19 14.08 -8.42
CA LEU A 158 4.56 12.85 -8.93
C LEU A 158 4.45 11.72 -7.90
N ILE A 159 4.91 11.93 -6.67
CA ILE A 159 4.79 10.94 -5.61
C ILE A 159 3.55 11.29 -4.81
N MET A 160 2.44 10.58 -5.09
CA MET A 160 1.35 10.48 -4.14
C MET A 160 1.95 9.86 -2.87
N LYS A 161 2.18 10.69 -1.85
CA LYS A 161 2.66 10.22 -0.56
C LYS A 161 1.59 9.27 -0.01
N PRO A 162 1.84 7.96 0.12
CA PRO A 162 0.88 7.09 0.76
C PRO A 162 0.74 7.58 2.19
N GLN A 163 -0.44 8.08 2.55
CA GLN A 163 -0.81 8.19 3.95
C GLN A 163 -0.95 6.76 4.45
N ARG A 164 0.11 6.24 5.08
CA ARG A 164 -0.07 5.13 6.03
C ARG A 164 -0.97 5.68 7.12
N VAL A 165 -2.22 5.24 7.15
CA VAL A 165 -2.95 5.20 8.41
C VAL A 165 -2.47 3.91 9.08
N ASP A 166 -1.28 3.97 9.65
CA ASP A 166 -0.82 2.92 10.54
C ASP A 166 -1.86 2.82 11.66
N ARG A 167 -2.63 1.73 11.71
CA ARG A 167 -3.49 1.44 12.86
C ARG A 167 -2.70 1.18 14.14
N ALA A 168 -1.36 1.22 14.05
CA ALA A 168 -0.43 1.35 15.16
C ALA A 168 -0.24 2.80 15.67
N CYS A 169 -0.98 3.79 15.16
CA CYS A 169 -1.24 5.04 15.89
C CYS A 169 -2.32 4.83 16.96
N SER A 170 -2.12 3.85 17.83
CA SER A 170 -2.62 3.93 19.18
C SER A 170 -1.68 4.91 19.89
N GLU A 171 -2.16 6.14 20.05
CA GLU A 171 -1.47 7.27 20.69
C GLU A 171 -0.30 7.84 19.88
N ALA A 172 -0.54 8.96 19.19
CA ALA A 172 0.55 9.90 18.99
C ALA A 172 1.08 10.26 20.38
N GLY A 173 2.23 9.71 20.77
CA GLY A 173 2.79 9.89 22.11
C GLY A 173 2.96 11.38 22.40
N THR A 174 2.06 11.95 23.19
CA THR A 174 2.14 13.35 23.58
C THR A 174 3.25 13.51 24.61
N ASN A 175 4.17 14.45 24.41
CA ASN A 175 5.07 14.88 25.48
C ASN A 175 4.21 15.47 26.63
N PRO A 176 4.59 15.27 27.91
CA PRO A 176 4.01 15.98 29.06
C PRO A 176 3.59 17.44 28.80
N THR A 177 4.41 18.25 28.11
CA THR A 177 4.06 19.64 27.77
C THR A 177 2.87 19.75 26.82
N GLN A 178 2.80 18.86 25.82
CA GLN A 178 1.68 18.83 24.87
C GLN A 178 0.40 18.35 25.56
N ASN A 179 0.51 17.34 26.43
CA ASN A 179 -0.65 16.83 27.16
C ASN A 179 -1.22 17.89 28.12
N SER A 180 -0.36 18.65 28.81
CA SER A 180 -0.82 19.79 29.63
C SER A 180 -1.49 20.88 28.79
N TYR A 181 -0.98 21.18 27.60
CA TYR A 181 -1.60 22.14 26.69
C TYR A 181 -2.97 21.65 26.18
N LEU A 182 -3.06 20.38 25.74
CA LEU A 182 -4.32 19.78 25.30
C LEU A 182 -5.37 19.73 26.42
N ASN A 183 -4.97 19.38 27.64
CA ASN A 183 -5.86 19.37 28.81
C ASN A 183 -6.29 20.77 29.25
N SER A 184 -5.60 21.83 28.80
CA SER A 184 -5.99 23.22 29.06
C SER A 184 -6.97 23.78 28.02
N LEU A 185 -7.13 23.11 26.87
CA LEU A 185 -8.03 23.55 25.81
C LEU A 185 -9.43 22.96 26.05
N THR A 186 -10.40 23.82 26.36
CA THR A 186 -11.81 23.42 26.48
C THR A 186 -12.51 23.36 25.12
N GLU A 187 -12.07 24.19 24.16
CA GLU A 187 -12.61 24.27 22.81
C GLU A 187 -11.47 24.61 21.82
N LEU A 188 -11.50 24.00 20.63
CA LEU A 188 -10.57 24.28 19.55
C LEU A 188 -11.30 24.98 18.42
N THR A 189 -11.09 26.28 18.28
CA THR A 189 -11.60 27.05 17.14
C THR A 189 -10.64 26.91 15.98
N TYR A 190 -11.16 26.66 14.78
CA TYR A 190 -10.39 26.65 13.55
C TYR A 190 -11.16 27.38 12.45
N CYS A 191 -10.42 27.96 11.50
CA CYS A 191 -11.00 28.62 10.34
C CYS A 191 -11.20 27.58 9.22
N VAL A 192 -12.32 27.73 8.51
CA VAL A 192 -12.71 26.90 7.36
C VAL A 192 -12.75 27.78 6.12
N ASP A 193 -12.28 27.29 4.99
CA ASP A 193 -12.54 27.92 3.69
C ASP A 193 -13.98 27.62 3.25
N PRO A 194 -14.85 28.65 3.09
CA PRO A 194 -16.26 28.42 2.86
C PRO A 194 -16.58 27.79 1.50
N ASP A 195 -15.68 27.82 0.51
CA ASP A 195 -15.99 27.43 -0.88
C ASP A 195 -14.86 26.65 -1.58
N TRP A 196 -14.19 25.72 -0.89
CA TRP A 196 -13.04 24.99 -1.42
C TRP A 196 -13.25 23.48 -1.56
N MET A 197 -14.27 23.09 -2.33
CA MET A 197 -14.48 21.69 -2.70
C MET A 197 -13.32 21.15 -3.57
N PRO A 198 -12.91 19.87 -3.42
CA PRO A 198 -13.51 18.82 -2.59
C PRO A 198 -12.87 18.68 -1.19
N PHE A 199 -12.20 19.70 -0.67
CA PHE A 199 -11.46 19.62 0.60
C PHE A 199 -12.28 20.13 1.79
N GLU A 200 -12.90 21.29 1.65
CA GLU A 200 -13.74 21.91 2.68
C GLU A 200 -14.73 22.92 2.08
N ARG A 201 -15.90 23.09 2.69
CA ARG A 201 -16.95 24.06 2.35
C ARG A 201 -17.85 24.29 3.56
N ILE A 202 -18.48 25.45 3.65
CA ILE A 202 -19.66 25.65 4.51
C ILE A 202 -20.93 25.51 3.69
N ASN A 203 -21.74 24.51 3.99
CA ASN A 203 -22.98 24.26 3.27
C ASN A 203 -24.05 25.31 3.58
N ARG A 204 -25.18 25.25 2.86
CA ARG A 204 -26.30 26.20 3.05
C ARG A 204 -26.94 26.14 4.45
N GLN A 205 -26.66 25.10 5.23
CA GLN A 205 -27.14 24.92 6.61
C GLN A 205 -26.11 25.43 7.63
N GLY A 206 -25.01 26.06 7.17
CA GLY A 206 -23.94 26.56 8.03
C GLY A 206 -23.02 25.46 8.58
N ARG A 207 -23.05 24.26 8.00
CA ARG A 207 -22.23 23.12 8.45
C ARG A 207 -21.02 22.94 7.55
N HIS A 208 -19.88 22.66 8.15
CA HIS A 208 -18.67 22.27 7.43
C HIS A 208 -18.85 20.90 6.74
N GLU A 209 -18.45 20.82 5.48
CA GLU A 209 -18.45 19.64 4.61
C GLU A 209 -17.09 19.53 3.91
N GLY A 210 -16.53 18.32 3.80
CA GLY A 210 -15.24 18.04 3.15
C GLY A 210 -15.07 16.56 2.93
#